data_AF-A0A3D2XGT1-F1
#
_entry.id   AF-A0A3D2XGT1-F1
#
_cell.length_a   1.000
_cell.length_b   1.000
_cell.length_c   1.000
_cell.angle_alpha   90.00
_cell.angle_beta   90.00
_cell.angle_gamma   90.00
#
_symmetry.space_group_name_H-M   'P 1'
#
loop_
_entity.id
_entity.type
_entity.pdbx_description
1 polymer ?
#
loop_
_entity_poly.entity_id
_entity_poly.type
_entity_poly.pdbx_seq_one_letter_code
_entity_poly.pdbx_strand_id
1 'polypeptide(L)'
;MDQFLAYFKVGFGHIVSKDMGVDHILFIVALAIRYQFADWRKLLILVTAFTIGHSVTLALSVFNIVNYSIVWIEFLIPVTIVITALSNFFVKKFSFNSRFPLIYFFALFFGLIHGLGFSNYLKSMLGKDSSVIWELFAFNVGLELGQLLIVLVMLIISFIFVNLLKCNRREFLLYISGGAFAVALLMALERVPQ
;
A
#
# COMPACT_ATOMS: atom_id res chain seq x y z
N MET A 1 -19.81 -8.32 19.44
CA MET A 1 -19.31 -8.36 18.05
C MET A 1 -18.16 -9.34 18.05
N ASP A 2 -18.11 -10.27 17.10
CA ASP A 2 -16.98 -11.20 16.98
C ASP A 2 -15.68 -10.37 16.91
N GLN A 3 -14.72 -10.65 17.81
CA GLN A 3 -13.45 -9.92 17.88
C GLN A 3 -12.76 -9.94 16.51
N PHE A 4 -12.84 -11.07 15.80
CA PHE A 4 -12.29 -11.17 14.44
C PHE A 4 -12.88 -10.11 13.51
N LEU A 5 -14.21 -9.98 13.48
CA LEU A 5 -14.89 -9.01 12.60
C LEU A 5 -14.53 -7.56 12.96
N ALA A 6 -14.28 -7.26 14.23
CA ALA A 6 -13.86 -5.94 14.67
C ALA A 6 -12.48 -5.57 14.08
N TYR A 7 -11.46 -6.40 14.27
CA TYR A 7 -10.11 -6.14 13.75
C TYR A 7 -10.05 -6.24 12.22
N PHE A 8 -10.82 -7.14 11.62
CA PHE A 8 -11.01 -7.17 10.17
C PHE A 8 -11.50 -5.82 9.63
N LYS A 9 -12.52 -5.22 10.25
CA LYS A 9 -13.04 -3.91 9.86
C LYS A 9 -12.02 -2.80 10.07
N VAL A 10 -11.20 -2.89 11.12
CA VAL A 10 -10.10 -1.95 11.35
C VAL A 10 -9.06 -2.06 10.23
N GLY A 11 -8.65 -3.27 9.84
CA GLY A 11 -7.71 -3.48 8.73
C GLY A 11 -8.25 -3.03 7.38
N PHE A 12 -9.49 -3.37 7.07
CA PHE A 12 -10.15 -2.93 5.85
C PHE A 12 -10.32 -1.40 5.82
N GLY A 13 -10.79 -0.82 6.93
CA GLY A 13 -10.98 0.61 7.09
C GLY A 13 -9.68 1.40 7.03
N HIS A 14 -8.57 0.84 7.54
CA HIS A 14 -7.24 1.45 7.44
C HIS A 14 -6.84 1.71 5.98
N ILE A 15 -7.25 0.84 5.06
CA ILE A 15 -6.91 0.95 3.64
C ILE A 15 -7.92 1.79 2.85
N VAL A 16 -9.22 1.66 3.13
CA VAL A 16 -10.27 2.26 2.30
C VAL A 16 -10.76 3.62 2.82
N SER A 17 -10.49 3.96 4.08
CA SER A 17 -10.91 5.24 4.65
C SER A 17 -10.18 6.43 4.04
N LYS A 18 -10.89 7.55 3.87
CA LYS A 18 -10.34 8.79 3.34
C LYS A 18 -9.33 9.48 4.27
N ASP A 19 -9.37 9.21 5.56
CA ASP A 19 -8.53 9.93 6.53
C ASP A 19 -7.24 9.16 6.85
N MET A 20 -7.29 7.81 6.87
CA MET A 20 -6.16 6.96 7.24
C MET A 20 -5.58 6.18 6.05
N GLY A 21 -6.36 5.98 4.99
CA GLY A 21 -6.03 5.11 3.86
C GLY A 21 -5.41 5.81 2.65
N VAL A 22 -5.29 7.14 2.66
CA VAL A 22 -4.78 7.91 1.50
C VAL A 22 -3.39 7.43 1.08
N ASP A 23 -2.50 7.25 2.05
CA ASP A 23 -1.13 6.78 1.84
C ASP A 23 -1.13 5.43 1.09
N HIS A 24 -1.97 4.49 1.54
CA HIS A 24 -2.12 3.16 0.94
C HIS A 24 -2.77 3.22 -0.45
N ILE A 25 -3.82 4.03 -0.62
CA ILE A 25 -4.49 4.22 -1.90
C ILE A 25 -3.51 4.76 -2.93
N LEU A 26 -2.80 5.85 -2.61
CA LEU A 26 -1.81 6.45 -3.50
C LEU A 26 -0.69 5.48 -3.83
N PHE A 27 -0.17 4.76 -2.82
CA PHE A 27 0.87 3.77 -3.02
C PHE A 27 0.42 2.64 -3.96
N ILE A 28 -0.72 2.02 -3.68
CA ILE A 28 -1.26 0.89 -4.47
C ILE A 28 -1.61 1.35 -5.89
N VAL A 29 -2.19 2.53 -6.05
CA VAL A 29 -2.44 3.11 -7.39
C VAL A 29 -1.11 3.28 -8.13
N ALA A 30 -0.11 3.92 -7.54
CA ALA A 30 1.19 4.14 -8.17
C ALA A 30 1.90 2.81 -8.52
N LEU A 31 1.76 1.79 -7.69
CA LEU A 31 2.37 0.47 -7.90
C LEU A 31 1.66 -0.33 -9.01
N ALA A 32 0.32 -0.30 -9.01
CA ALA A 32 -0.50 -1.20 -9.81
C ALA A 32 -0.86 -0.64 -11.20
N ILE A 33 -0.83 0.68 -11.40
CA ILE A 33 -1.25 1.36 -12.64
C ILE A 33 -0.53 0.89 -13.93
N ARG A 34 0.68 0.32 -13.78
CA ARG A 34 1.44 -0.21 -14.93
C ARG A 34 0.92 -1.57 -15.43
N TYR A 35 0.06 -2.25 -14.67
CA TYR A 35 -0.46 -3.58 -14.95
C TYR A 35 -1.88 -3.55 -15.54
N GLN A 36 -2.28 -4.65 -16.17
CA GLN A 36 -3.66 -4.85 -16.66
C GLN A 36 -4.27 -6.11 -16.04
N PHE A 37 -5.55 -6.39 -16.31
CA PHE A 37 -6.24 -7.60 -15.85
C PHE A 37 -5.49 -8.90 -16.17
N ALA A 38 -4.78 -8.95 -17.30
CA ALA A 38 -3.95 -10.10 -17.68
C ALA A 38 -2.79 -10.37 -16.69
N ASP A 39 -2.35 -9.36 -15.94
CA ASP A 39 -1.26 -9.43 -14.97
C ASP A 39 -1.73 -9.69 -13.53
N TRP A 40 -2.96 -10.15 -13.31
CA TRP A 40 -3.55 -10.31 -11.96
C TRP A 40 -2.65 -11.08 -10.98
N ARG A 41 -1.94 -12.13 -11.44
CA ARG A 41 -1.00 -12.88 -10.58
C ARG A 41 0.14 -12.02 -10.06
N LYS A 42 0.67 -11.12 -10.89
CA LYS A 42 1.76 -10.19 -10.50
C LYS A 42 1.25 -9.16 -9.51
N LEU A 43 0.01 -8.71 -9.68
CA LEU A 43 -0.66 -7.78 -8.77
C LEU A 43 -0.92 -8.42 -7.40
N LEU A 44 -1.41 -9.66 -7.37
CA LEU A 44 -1.56 -10.40 -6.11
C LEU A 44 -0.22 -10.52 -5.38
N ILE A 45 0.84 -10.95 -6.07
CA ILE A 45 2.17 -11.05 -5.46
C ILE A 45 2.64 -9.70 -4.90
N LEU A 46 2.41 -8.59 -5.62
CA LEU A 46 2.77 -7.25 -5.16
C LEU A 46 2.03 -6.85 -3.88
N VAL A 47 0.71 -7.02 -3.87
CA VAL A 47 -0.15 -6.69 -2.72
C VAL A 47 0.26 -7.56 -1.53
N THR A 48 0.35 -8.87 -1.72
CA THR A 48 0.75 -9.79 -0.65
C THR A 48 2.17 -9.50 -0.14
N ALA A 49 3.12 -9.17 -1.01
CA ALA A 49 4.47 -8.79 -0.59
C ALA A 49 4.46 -7.54 0.31
N PHE A 50 3.68 -6.52 -0.06
CA PHE A 50 3.46 -5.35 0.78
C PHE A 50 2.80 -5.73 2.11
N THR A 51 1.74 -6.53 2.09
CA THR A 51 1.04 -7.01 3.29
C THR A 51 1.98 -7.75 4.22
N ILE A 52 2.84 -8.62 3.69
CA ILE A 52 3.84 -9.34 4.48
C ILE A 52 4.80 -8.36 5.17
N GLY A 53 5.37 -7.41 4.41
CA GLY A 53 6.25 -6.38 4.99
C GLY A 53 5.55 -5.59 6.09
N HIS A 54 4.34 -5.10 5.80
CA HIS A 54 3.51 -4.36 6.74
C HIS A 54 3.22 -5.16 8.02
N SER A 55 2.82 -6.42 7.85
CA SER A 55 2.50 -7.34 8.96
C SER A 55 3.69 -7.58 9.88
N VAL A 56 4.89 -7.71 9.31
CA VAL A 56 6.11 -7.97 10.08
C VAL A 56 6.42 -6.79 11.01
N THR A 57 6.47 -5.57 10.50
CA THR A 57 6.78 -4.41 11.35
C THR A 57 5.65 -4.05 12.30
N LEU A 58 4.40 -4.29 11.91
CA LEU A 58 3.24 -4.17 12.80
C LEU A 58 3.36 -5.11 14.00
N ALA A 59 3.67 -6.39 13.76
CA ALA A 59 3.87 -7.38 14.82
C ALA A 59 5.07 -7.03 15.71
N LEU A 60 6.23 -6.72 15.10
CA LEU A 60 7.44 -6.32 15.82
C LEU A 60 7.20 -5.10 16.70
N SER A 61 6.46 -4.12 16.19
CA SER A 61 6.06 -2.96 16.96
C SER A 61 5.17 -3.40 18.11
N VAL A 62 4.05 -4.10 17.86
CA VAL A 62 3.09 -4.54 18.89
C VAL A 62 3.74 -5.27 20.06
N PHE A 63 4.72 -6.15 19.80
CA PHE A 63 5.48 -6.86 20.85
C PHE A 63 6.59 -6.02 21.49
N ASN A 64 6.69 -4.73 21.17
CA ASN A 64 7.72 -3.78 21.62
C ASN A 64 9.15 -4.26 21.35
N ILE A 65 9.36 -4.97 20.24
CA ILE A 65 10.68 -5.46 19.82
C ILE A 65 11.50 -4.35 19.15
N VAL A 66 10.83 -3.41 18.47
CA VAL A 66 11.48 -2.32 17.73
C VAL A 66 10.99 -0.97 18.26
N ASN A 67 11.95 -0.10 18.58
CA ASN A 67 11.73 1.31 18.86
C ASN A 67 12.09 2.14 17.62
N TYR A 68 11.22 3.08 17.26
CA TYR A 68 11.39 3.92 16.09
C TYR A 68 10.75 5.29 16.36
N SER A 69 11.16 6.30 15.59
CA SER A 69 10.54 7.62 15.65
C SER A 69 9.38 7.68 14.66
N ILE A 70 8.18 7.93 15.18
CA ILE A 70 6.96 8.05 14.35
C ILE A 70 7.10 9.17 13.32
N VAL A 71 7.76 10.28 13.68
CA VAL A 71 7.98 11.43 12.79
C VAL A 71 8.76 11.03 11.54
N TRP A 72 9.82 10.22 11.69
CA TRP A 72 10.58 9.72 10.56
C TRP A 72 9.78 8.74 9.71
N ILE A 73 8.95 7.89 10.31
CA ILE A 73 8.11 6.95 9.57
C ILE A 73 7.03 7.68 8.77
N GLU A 74 6.35 8.66 9.37
CA GLU A 74 5.35 9.48 8.71
C GLU A 74 5.90 10.27 7.53
N PHE A 75 7.18 10.68 7.60
CA PHE A 75 7.91 11.26 6.47
C PHE A 75 8.28 10.23 5.40
N LEU A 76 8.77 9.05 5.81
CA LEU A 76 9.24 8.03 4.88
C LEU A 76 8.10 7.42 4.06
N ILE A 77 6.90 7.28 4.64
CA ILE A 77 5.72 6.77 3.93
C ILE A 77 5.47 7.51 2.59
N PRO A 78 5.21 8.83 2.55
CA PRO A 78 5.01 9.55 1.30
C PRO A 78 6.26 9.56 0.41
N VAL A 79 7.47 9.51 0.98
CA VAL A 79 8.70 9.34 0.18
C VAL A 79 8.69 8.02 -0.61
N THR A 80 8.23 6.91 -0.02
CA THR A 80 8.09 5.64 -0.77
C THR A 80 7.08 5.73 -1.91
N ILE A 81 6.03 6.53 -1.76
CA ILE A 81 5.02 6.79 -2.81
C ILE A 81 5.64 7.62 -3.93
N VAL A 82 6.38 8.69 -3.59
CA VAL A 82 7.14 9.52 -4.54
C VAL A 82 8.08 8.64 -5.37
N ILE A 83 8.86 7.77 -4.74
CA ILE A 83 9.78 6.85 -5.42
C ILE A 83 9.01 5.91 -6.36
N THR A 84 7.90 5.33 -5.89
CA THR A 84 7.06 4.42 -6.69
C THR A 84 6.49 5.14 -7.91
N ALA A 85 5.91 6.32 -7.72
CA ALA A 85 5.34 7.13 -8.78
C ALA A 85 6.41 7.57 -9.79
N LEU A 86 7.58 8.02 -9.32
CA LEU A 86 8.70 8.41 -10.17
C LEU A 86 9.21 7.22 -11.00
N SER A 87 9.21 6.01 -10.44
CA SER A 87 9.63 4.80 -11.16
C SER A 87 8.77 4.50 -12.39
N ASN A 88 7.50 4.94 -12.42
CA ASN A 88 6.61 4.77 -13.57
C ASN A 88 7.05 5.59 -14.79
N PHE A 89 7.73 6.73 -14.59
CA PHE A 89 8.21 7.58 -15.69
C PHE A 89 9.29 6.89 -16.54
N PHE A 90 10.00 5.93 -15.96
CA PHE A 90 11.04 5.15 -16.64
C PHE A 90 10.50 3.91 -17.36
N VAL A 91 9.21 3.61 -17.28
CA VAL A 91 8.60 2.47 -17.97
C VAL A 91 8.50 2.76 -19.48
N LYS A 92 9.35 2.10 -20.27
CA LYS A 92 9.36 2.22 -21.75
C LYS A 92 8.59 1.13 -22.47
N LYS A 93 8.52 -0.08 -21.88
CA LYS A 93 7.84 -1.25 -22.45
C LYS A 93 7.00 -1.92 -21.36
N PHE A 94 5.81 -2.38 -21.73
CA PHE A 94 4.89 -3.08 -20.83
C PHE A 94 5.07 -4.60 -20.85
N SER A 95 6.30 -5.07 -21.07
CA SER A 95 6.67 -6.49 -21.04
C SER A 95 7.38 -6.79 -19.72
N PHE A 96 6.68 -7.43 -18.78
CA PHE A 96 7.22 -7.76 -17.45
C PHE A 96 7.59 -9.25 -17.36
N ASN A 97 8.65 -9.67 -18.06
CA ASN A 97 9.08 -11.07 -18.19
C ASN A 97 10.16 -11.50 -17.18
N SER A 98 10.61 -10.61 -16.28
CA SER A 98 11.54 -11.00 -15.22
C SER A 98 10.86 -11.90 -14.19
N ARG A 99 11.55 -12.97 -13.77
CA ARG A 99 11.06 -13.92 -12.76
C ARG A 99 10.94 -13.30 -11.36
N PHE A 100 11.85 -12.37 -11.03
CA PHE A 100 11.88 -11.63 -9.76
C PHE A 100 12.20 -10.15 -10.02
N PRO A 101 11.20 -9.36 -10.47
CA PRO A 101 11.40 -7.94 -10.69
C PRO A 101 11.64 -7.22 -9.36
N LEU A 102 12.57 -6.25 -9.35
CA LEU A 102 12.91 -5.43 -8.16
C LEU A 102 11.68 -4.80 -7.48
N ILE A 103 10.60 -4.58 -8.22
CA ILE A 103 9.34 -4.04 -7.69
C ILE A 103 8.73 -4.91 -6.60
N TYR A 104 8.94 -6.23 -6.59
CA TYR A 104 8.47 -7.10 -5.49
C TYR A 104 9.24 -6.86 -4.20
N PHE A 105 10.56 -6.66 -4.32
CA PHE A 105 11.39 -6.28 -3.18
C PHE A 105 10.97 -4.92 -2.63
N PHE A 106 10.77 -3.92 -3.50
CA PHE A 106 10.32 -2.59 -3.07
C PHE A 106 8.93 -2.63 -2.44
N ALA A 107 7.98 -3.40 -2.97
CA ALA A 107 6.66 -3.56 -2.35
C ALA A 107 6.77 -4.10 -0.91
N LEU A 108 7.59 -5.13 -0.69
CA LEU A 108 7.84 -5.67 0.65
C LEU A 108 8.53 -4.64 1.56
N PHE A 109 9.59 -4.01 1.07
CA PHE A 109 10.36 -3.04 1.85
C PHE A 109 9.52 -1.82 2.24
N PHE A 110 8.74 -1.29 1.31
CA PHE A 110 7.82 -0.19 1.59
C PHE A 110 6.69 -0.62 2.52
N GLY A 111 6.22 -1.87 2.42
CA GLY A 111 5.31 -2.46 3.40
C GLY A 111 5.86 -2.37 4.82
N LEU A 112 7.14 -2.70 5.04
CA LEU A 112 7.79 -2.58 6.36
C LEU A 112 7.64 -1.16 6.94
N ILE A 113 7.88 -0.13 6.11
CA ILE A 113 7.79 1.28 6.54
C ILE A 113 6.33 1.64 6.89
N HIS A 114 5.38 1.30 6.02
CA HIS A 114 3.96 1.60 6.26
C HIS A 114 3.42 0.93 7.52
N GLY A 115 3.82 -0.32 7.79
CA GLY A 115 3.40 -1.06 8.99
C GLY A 115 3.76 -0.36 10.30
N LEU A 116 4.89 0.36 10.34
CA LEU A 116 5.28 1.12 11.51
C LEU A 116 4.38 2.34 11.76
N GLY A 117 3.89 2.98 10.70
CA GLY A 117 3.05 4.19 10.78
C GLY A 117 1.70 3.94 11.44
N PHE A 118 1.13 2.76 11.27
CA PHE A 118 -0.15 2.39 11.89
C PHE A 118 -0.01 1.71 13.25
N SER A 119 1.18 1.20 13.58
CA SER A 119 1.32 0.26 14.69
C SER A 119 1.02 0.84 16.07
N ASN A 120 1.23 2.14 16.31
CA ASN A 120 0.86 2.78 17.58
C ASN A 120 -0.66 2.83 17.79
N TYR A 121 -1.42 3.09 16.72
CA TYR A 121 -2.88 3.05 16.78
C TYR A 121 -3.36 1.62 17.07
N LEU A 122 -2.83 0.62 16.36
CA LEU A 122 -3.23 -0.76 16.61
C LEU A 122 -2.89 -1.21 18.03
N LYS A 123 -1.69 -0.89 18.54
CA LYS A 123 -1.30 -1.14 19.93
C LYS A 123 -2.31 -0.59 20.93
N SER A 124 -2.83 0.62 20.69
CA SER A 124 -3.79 1.25 21.60
C SER A 124 -5.15 0.55 21.62
N MET A 125 -5.49 -0.21 20.56
CA MET A 125 -6.72 -0.98 20.46
C MET A 125 -6.61 -2.39 21.03
N LEU A 126 -5.41 -2.98 21.02
CA LEU A 126 -5.19 -4.34 21.51
C LEU A 126 -5.43 -4.41 23.02
N GLY A 127 -6.27 -5.35 23.45
CA GLY A 127 -6.59 -5.59 24.86
C GLY A 127 -5.47 -6.34 25.60
N LYS A 128 -5.45 -6.27 26.93
CA LYS A 128 -4.48 -7.02 27.76
C LYS A 128 -4.70 -8.54 27.76
N ASP A 129 -5.93 -8.99 27.50
CA ASP A 129 -6.35 -10.40 27.63
C ASP A 129 -6.73 -11.04 26.28
N SER A 130 -6.38 -10.41 25.15
CA SER A 130 -6.75 -10.88 23.81
C SER A 130 -5.66 -11.72 23.14
N SER A 131 -6.08 -12.59 22.22
CA SER A 131 -5.14 -13.31 21.35
C SER A 131 -4.60 -12.35 20.28
N VAL A 132 -3.57 -11.58 20.63
CA VAL A 132 -2.91 -10.58 19.76
C VAL A 132 -2.59 -11.15 18.38
N ILE A 133 -2.17 -12.42 18.31
CA ILE A 133 -1.88 -13.11 17.05
C ILE A 133 -3.13 -13.22 16.17
N TRP A 134 -4.26 -13.59 16.76
CA TRP A 134 -5.53 -13.72 16.03
C TRP A 134 -6.08 -12.36 15.59
N GLU A 135 -5.90 -11.33 16.40
CA GLU A 135 -6.31 -9.96 16.09
C GLU A 135 -5.46 -9.37 14.96
N LEU A 136 -4.14 -9.58 14.99
CA LEU A 136 -3.23 -9.24 13.90
C LEU A 136 -3.58 -9.98 12.61
N PHE A 137 -3.89 -11.27 12.70
CA PHE A 137 -4.33 -12.06 11.55
C PHE A 137 -5.62 -11.49 10.93
N ALA A 138 -6.64 -11.24 11.75
CA ALA A 138 -7.90 -10.65 11.31
C ALA A 138 -7.70 -9.27 10.65
N PHE A 139 -6.87 -8.43 11.26
CA PHE A 139 -6.48 -7.13 10.72
C PHE A 139 -5.81 -7.27 9.35
N ASN A 140 -4.82 -8.16 9.20
CA ASN A 140 -4.09 -8.33 7.95
C ASN A 140 -4.96 -8.91 6.83
N VAL A 141 -5.94 -9.77 7.15
CA VAL A 141 -6.93 -10.25 6.17
C VAL A 141 -7.80 -9.08 5.68
N GLY A 142 -8.26 -8.22 6.60
CA GLY A 142 -9.00 -7.00 6.24
C GLY A 142 -8.18 -6.04 5.37
N LEU A 143 -6.91 -5.86 5.73
CA LEU A 143 -5.94 -5.03 5.01
C LEU A 143 -5.73 -5.52 3.58
N GLU A 144 -5.43 -6.81 3.39
CA GLU A 144 -5.20 -7.38 2.05
C GLU A 144 -6.46 -7.27 1.18
N LEU A 145 -7.65 -7.55 1.72
CA LEU A 145 -8.90 -7.37 0.98
C LEU A 145 -9.17 -5.90 0.60
N GLY A 146 -8.86 -4.95 1.49
CA GLY A 146 -8.95 -3.53 1.19
C GLY A 146 -8.04 -3.13 0.03
N GLN A 147 -6.81 -3.65 0.01
CA GLN A 147 -5.86 -3.38 -1.07
C GLN A 147 -6.31 -4.02 -2.40
N LEU A 148 -6.81 -5.25 -2.36
CA LEU A 148 -7.35 -5.93 -3.54
C LEU A 148 -8.56 -5.18 -4.13
N LEU A 149 -9.41 -4.59 -3.28
CA LEU A 149 -10.50 -3.73 -3.73
C LEU A 149 -9.97 -2.51 -4.49
N ILE A 150 -8.94 -1.82 -3.97
CA ILE A 150 -8.31 -0.68 -4.67
C ILE A 150 -7.70 -1.11 -6.00
N VAL A 151 -6.98 -2.24 -6.02
CA VAL A 151 -6.42 -2.80 -7.25
C VAL A 151 -7.51 -3.08 -8.28
N LEU A 152 -8.63 -3.69 -7.86
CA LEU A 152 -9.76 -3.99 -8.74
C LEU A 152 -10.35 -2.71 -9.34
N VAL A 153 -10.62 -1.70 -8.50
CA VAL A 153 -11.14 -0.40 -8.95
C VAL A 153 -10.18 0.25 -9.94
N MET A 154 -8.88 0.25 -9.65
CA MET A 154 -7.86 0.80 -10.54
C MET A 154 -7.80 0.04 -11.87
N LEU A 155 -7.89 -1.29 -11.86
CA LEU A 155 -7.92 -2.09 -13.09
C LEU A 155 -9.15 -1.79 -13.95
N ILE A 156 -10.32 -1.60 -13.33
CA ILE A 156 -11.55 -1.19 -14.03
C ILE A 156 -11.34 0.17 -14.71
N ILE A 157 -10.83 1.16 -13.97
CA ILE A 157 -10.55 2.50 -14.51
C ILE A 157 -9.54 2.38 -15.66
N SER A 158 -8.44 1.63 -15.47
CA SER A 158 -7.44 1.42 -16.52
C SER A 158 -8.04 0.78 -17.76
N PHE A 159 -8.92 -0.21 -17.61
CA PHE A 159 -9.60 -0.84 -18.73
C PHE A 159 -10.51 0.13 -19.49
N ILE A 160 -11.27 0.96 -18.77
CA ILE A 160 -12.13 1.97 -19.41
C ILE A 160 -11.27 2.93 -20.24
N PHE A 161 -10.23 3.52 -19.66
CA PHE A 161 -9.41 4.51 -20.37
C PHE A 161 -8.59 3.90 -21.50
N VAL A 162 -7.90 2.79 -21.25
CA VAL A 162 -6.96 2.20 -22.23
C VAL A 162 -7.67 1.36 -23.28
N ASN A 163 -8.66 0.55 -22.88
CA ASN A 163 -9.29 -0.42 -23.79
C ASN A 163 -10.56 0.11 -24.45
N LEU A 164 -11.41 0.85 -23.72
CA LEU A 164 -12.67 1.40 -24.26
C LEU A 164 -12.46 2.76 -24.91
N LEU A 165 -11.89 3.73 -24.17
CA LEU A 165 -11.64 5.10 -24.65
C LEU A 165 -10.39 5.23 -25.53
N LYS A 166 -9.62 4.13 -25.69
CA LYS A 166 -8.41 4.06 -26.52
C LYS A 166 -7.33 5.09 -26.16
N CYS A 167 -7.29 5.54 -24.90
CA CYS A 167 -6.22 6.40 -24.41
C CYS A 167 -4.87 5.66 -24.52
N ASN A 168 -3.81 6.41 -24.83
CA ASN A 168 -2.47 5.84 -24.86
C ASN A 168 -2.09 5.32 -23.46
N ARG A 169 -1.81 4.02 -23.34
CA ARG A 169 -1.47 3.36 -22.07
C ARG A 169 -0.32 4.05 -21.33
N ARG A 170 0.68 4.54 -22.07
CA ARG A 170 1.82 5.24 -21.48
C ARG A 170 1.41 6.61 -20.96
N GLU A 171 0.64 7.38 -21.71
CA GLU A 171 0.15 8.67 -21.24
C GLU A 171 -0.74 8.50 -20.02
N PHE A 172 -1.68 7.55 -20.06
CA PHE A 172 -2.53 7.22 -18.91
C PHE A 172 -1.70 6.87 -17.66
N LEU A 173 -0.68 6.02 -17.82
CA LEU A 173 0.28 5.71 -16.75
C LEU A 173 0.94 6.99 -16.19
N LEU A 174 1.44 7.87 -17.07
CA LEU A 174 2.17 9.07 -16.67
C LEU A 174 1.26 10.11 -16.00
N TYR A 175 0.02 10.29 -16.47
CA TYR A 175 -0.94 11.21 -15.86
C TYR A 175 -1.31 10.79 -14.44
N ILE A 176 -1.68 9.52 -14.26
CA ILE A 176 -2.03 8.99 -12.93
C ILE A 176 -0.81 9.01 -12.00
N SER A 177 0.37 8.63 -12.51
CA SER A 177 1.61 8.67 -11.71
C SER A 177 2.05 10.08 -11.38
N GLY A 178 1.85 11.05 -12.28
CA GLY A 178 2.14 12.46 -12.05
C GLY A 178 1.25 13.06 -10.97
N GLY A 179 -0.05 12.73 -10.98
CA GLY A 179 -0.97 13.10 -9.91
C GLY A 179 -0.55 12.51 -8.56
N ALA A 180 -0.28 11.19 -8.52
CA ALA A 180 0.18 10.53 -7.30
C ALA A 180 1.51 11.10 -6.79
N PHE A 181 2.44 11.40 -7.69
CA PHE A 181 3.73 12.04 -7.37
C PHE A 181 3.53 13.43 -6.74
N ALA A 182 2.69 14.28 -7.34
CA ALA A 182 2.46 15.63 -6.84
C ALA A 182 1.85 15.62 -5.43
N VAL A 183 0.82 14.79 -5.22
CA VAL A 183 0.17 14.66 -3.91
C VAL A 183 1.15 14.10 -2.87
N ALA A 184 1.87 13.03 -3.21
CA ALA A 184 2.83 12.43 -2.29
C ALA A 184 4.01 13.35 -1.98
N LEU A 185 4.46 14.16 -2.93
CA LEU A 185 5.54 15.14 -2.69
C LEU A 185 5.08 16.22 -1.71
N LEU A 186 3.85 16.73 -1.86
CA LEU A 186 3.28 17.68 -0.90
C LEU A 186 3.21 17.06 0.51
N MET A 187 2.69 15.83 0.61
CA MET A 187 2.63 15.11 1.89
C MET A 187 4.02 14.90 2.51
N ALA A 188 5.03 14.59 1.69
CA ALA A 188 6.40 14.44 2.17
C ALA A 188 6.96 15.77 2.71
N LEU A 189 6.69 16.89 2.03
CA LEU A 189 7.12 18.22 2.46
C LEU A 189 6.42 18.67 3.75
N GLU A 190 5.14 18.36 3.91
CA GLU A 190 4.37 18.66 5.12
C GLU A 190 4.84 17.85 6.34
N ARG A 191 5.29 16.61 6.10
CA ARG A 191 5.72 15.67 7.15
C ARG A 191 7.24 15.66 7.34
N VAL A 192 7.98 16.66 6.84
CA VAL A 192 9.43 16.76 7.07
C VAL A 192 9.71 16.81 8.57
N PRO A 193 10.59 15.95 9.11
CA PRO A 193 10.93 15.95 10.53
C PRO A 193 11.54 17.31 10.94
N GLN A 194 11.02 17.86 12.03
CA GLN A 194 11.48 19.11 12.64
C GLN A 194 12.34 18.83 13.89
#